data_AF-A0A512DMV4-F1
#
_entry.id   AF-A0A512DMV4-F1
#
_cell.length_a   1.000
_cell.length_b   1.000
_cell.length_c   1.000
_cell.angle_alpha   90.00
_cell.angle_beta   90.00
_cell.angle_gamma   90.00
#
_symmetry.space_group_name_H-M   'P 1'
#
loop_
_entity.id
_entity.type
_entity.pdbx_description
1 polymer ?
#
loop_
_entity_poly.entity_id
_entity_poly.type
_entity_poly.pdbx_seq_one_letter_code
_entity_poly.pdbx_strand_id
1 'polypeptide(L)'
;MSQSAEASAETLSSCPPPTLSHRQEAFARHVASGTTLTDAARLAGYAWDSARQTGSRLMKEPHVAARVADLTHAKEDQRQGELDELVGGLKRVMIDAMARKNDFAALRAIDMIARLRGIVPTTAKRSSGIAAALEEMRQCQEDDTEAEAADVDFTPETVFDPPMPPEHPRLVEPMPAPEPEPASPAQASAQARATANEATRAAVRRKLFCYEHLLTRHPELSSQIHDLSDALAYFDDGDTLLPPELWPGGADRR
;
A
#
# COMPACT_ATOMS: atom_id res chain seq x y z
N MET A 1 52.26 14.34 48.52
CA MET A 1 53.51 14.23 47.73
C MET A 1 53.52 12.86 47.08
N SER A 2 53.86 12.79 45.79
CA SER A 2 53.89 11.61 44.89
C SER A 2 52.57 11.40 44.12
N GLN A 3 52.35 12.15 43.02
CA GLN A 3 52.75 11.85 41.61
C GLN A 3 51.73 10.90 40.96
N SER A 4 50.85 11.35 40.05
CA SER A 4 51.09 11.86 38.68
C SER A 4 51.74 10.82 37.77
N ALA A 5 50.90 10.05 37.07
CA ALA A 5 51.16 9.23 35.88
C ALA A 5 49.86 8.44 35.64
N GLU A 6 49.20 8.34 34.49
CA GLU A 6 49.49 8.75 33.13
C GLU A 6 48.14 9.02 32.46
N ALA A 7 48.01 10.22 31.91
CA ALA A 7 47.09 10.48 30.83
C ALA A 7 47.71 9.87 29.56
N SER A 8 47.26 8.66 29.20
CA SER A 8 47.47 8.07 27.88
C SER A 8 46.07 7.94 27.26
N ALA A 9 45.67 8.92 26.46
CA ALA A 9 45.79 8.84 25.01
C ALA A 9 44.93 7.74 24.39
N GLU A 10 43.63 7.69 24.71
CA GLU A 10 42.63 7.28 23.72
C GLU A 10 42.25 8.51 22.91
N THR A 11 43.06 8.76 21.89
CA THR A 11 42.71 9.60 20.77
C THR A 11 41.51 8.94 20.09
N LEU A 12 40.31 9.28 20.56
CA LEU A 12 39.06 9.06 19.83
C LEU A 12 39.25 9.77 18.49
N SER A 13 39.65 8.98 17.50
CA SER A 13 39.71 9.32 16.10
C SER A 13 38.29 9.67 15.66
N SER A 14 37.86 10.89 15.95
CA SER A 14 36.65 11.51 15.47
C SER A 14 36.86 11.77 13.98
N CYS A 15 36.72 10.71 13.20
CA CYS A 15 36.46 10.85 11.79
C CYS A 15 35.10 11.55 11.69
N PRO A 16 35.01 12.76 11.11
CA PRO A 16 33.73 13.41 10.92
C PRO A 16 32.82 12.47 10.12
N PRO A 17 31.54 12.30 10.51
CA PRO A 17 30.65 11.40 9.81
C PRO A 17 30.66 11.76 8.32
N PRO A 18 30.78 10.77 7.41
CA PRO A 18 30.85 11.03 5.98
C PRO A 18 29.63 11.87 5.59
N THR A 19 29.88 13.13 5.22
CA THR A 19 28.84 14.09 4.91
C THR A 19 28.14 13.63 3.66
N LEU A 20 26.89 13.17 3.80
CA LEU A 20 26.04 12.79 2.68
C LEU A 20 25.96 13.94 1.67
N SER A 21 26.07 13.60 0.39
CA SER A 21 25.79 14.55 -0.67
C SER A 21 24.37 15.08 -0.55
N HIS A 22 24.14 16.34 -0.93
CA HIS A 22 22.81 16.95 -0.89
C HIS A 22 21.75 16.10 -1.63
N ARG A 23 22.14 15.44 -2.74
CA ARG A 23 21.26 14.53 -3.49
C ARG A 23 20.98 13.22 -2.75
N GLN A 24 21.97 12.64 -2.07
CA GLN A 24 21.79 11.43 -1.25
C GLN A 24 20.89 11.72 -0.04
N GLU A 25 21.06 12.89 0.58
CA GLU A 25 20.20 13.33 1.68
C GLU A 25 18.76 13.60 1.21
N ALA A 26 18.57 14.23 0.04
CA ALA A 26 17.24 14.40 -0.55
C ALA A 26 16.58 13.04 -0.84
N PHE A 27 17.32 12.10 -1.44
CA PHE A 27 16.89 10.73 -1.64
C PHE A 27 16.46 10.08 -0.33
N ALA A 28 17.29 10.17 0.72
CA ALA A 28 17.00 9.57 2.02
C ALA A 28 15.71 10.13 2.65
N ARG A 29 15.45 11.43 2.52
CA ARG A 29 14.20 12.06 3.00
C ARG A 29 12.96 11.56 2.28
N HIS A 30 13.05 11.38 0.96
CA HIS A 30 11.94 10.85 0.15
C HIS A 30 11.66 9.39 0.52
N VAL A 31 12.68 8.54 0.60
CA VAL A 31 12.50 7.14 1.03
C VAL A 31 11.90 7.08 2.44
N ALA A 32 12.40 7.87 3.39
CA ALA A 32 11.82 7.96 4.73
C ALA A 32 10.41 8.56 4.76
N SER A 33 9.90 9.13 3.67
CA SER A 33 8.49 9.54 3.54
C SER A 33 7.58 8.46 2.97
N GLY A 34 8.12 7.30 2.60
CA GLY A 34 7.37 6.16 2.07
C GLY A 34 7.27 6.13 0.55
N THR A 35 8.04 6.94 -0.18
CA THR A 35 8.08 6.85 -1.65
C THR A 35 8.93 5.66 -2.10
N THR A 36 8.62 5.11 -3.27
CA THR A 36 9.43 4.05 -3.89
C THR A 36 10.88 4.52 -4.12
N LEU A 37 11.84 3.58 -4.19
CA LEU A 37 13.26 3.93 -4.41
C LEU A 37 13.47 4.64 -5.76
N THR A 38 12.73 4.22 -6.79
CA THR A 38 12.80 4.81 -8.12
C THR A 38 12.31 6.25 -8.10
N ASP A 39 11.16 6.51 -7.49
CA ASP A 39 10.59 7.86 -7.42
C ASP A 39 11.39 8.76 -6.49
N ALA A 40 11.90 8.23 -5.37
CA ALA A 40 12.83 8.96 -4.51
C ALA A 40 14.07 9.42 -5.27
N ALA A 41 14.62 8.57 -6.15
CA ALA A 41 15.77 8.93 -6.98
C ALA A 41 15.42 10.02 -8.00
N ARG A 42 14.25 9.93 -8.65
CA ARG A 42 13.78 10.97 -9.57
C ARG A 42 13.60 12.31 -8.86
N LEU A 43 12.93 12.31 -7.71
CA LEU A 43 12.69 13.50 -6.89
C LEU A 43 13.99 14.11 -6.35
N ALA A 44 14.99 13.28 -6.06
CA ALA A 44 16.32 13.73 -5.67
C ALA A 44 17.17 14.29 -6.84
N GLY A 45 16.64 14.28 -8.07
CA GLY A 45 17.28 14.84 -9.26
C GLY A 45 18.26 13.91 -9.95
N TYR A 46 18.13 12.59 -9.79
CA TYR A 46 18.85 11.61 -10.61
C TYR A 46 18.17 11.43 -11.97
N ALA A 47 18.92 10.93 -12.95
CA ALA A 47 18.41 10.70 -14.30
C ALA A 47 17.25 9.69 -14.30
N TRP A 48 16.21 9.96 -15.08
CA TRP A 48 14.98 9.17 -15.09
C TRP A 48 15.20 7.74 -15.59
N ASP A 49 16.00 7.59 -16.64
CA ASP A 49 16.28 6.30 -17.30
C ASP A 49 17.07 5.33 -16.40
N SER A 50 17.85 5.86 -15.46
CA SER A 50 18.67 5.07 -14.53
C SER A 50 18.21 5.17 -13.08
N ALA A 51 17.03 5.75 -12.82
CA ALA A 51 16.55 6.01 -11.46
C ALA A 51 16.36 4.72 -10.64
N ARG A 52 15.85 3.65 -11.26
CA ARG A 52 15.64 2.34 -10.60
C ARG A 52 16.98 1.75 -10.12
N GLN A 53 17.96 1.68 -11.02
CA GLN A 53 19.28 1.14 -10.71
C GLN A 53 20.03 2.03 -9.70
N THR A 54 19.91 3.35 -9.85
CA THR A 54 20.52 4.32 -8.94
C THR A 54 19.93 4.22 -7.54
N GLY A 55 18.60 4.15 -7.40
CA GLY A 55 17.94 3.97 -6.10
C GLY A 55 18.38 2.69 -5.40
N SER A 56 18.46 1.56 -6.13
CA SER A 56 18.96 0.30 -5.58
C SER A 56 20.44 0.40 -5.16
N ARG A 57 21.28 1.03 -5.97
CA ARG A 57 22.70 1.24 -5.65
C ARG A 57 22.87 2.11 -4.40
N LEU A 58 22.11 3.20 -4.28
CA LEU A 58 22.16 4.09 -3.12
C LEU A 58 21.78 3.37 -1.82
N MET A 59 20.81 2.47 -1.85
CA MET A 59 20.45 1.69 -0.66
C MET A 59 21.51 0.64 -0.25
N LYS A 60 22.42 0.26 -1.16
CA LYS A 60 23.57 -0.61 -0.83
C LYS A 60 24.68 0.17 -0.13
N GLU A 61 24.67 1.49 -0.22
CA GLU A 61 25.64 2.33 0.46
C GLU A 61 25.26 2.46 1.94
N PRO A 62 26.11 2.01 2.88
CA PRO A 62 25.72 1.86 4.29
C PRO A 62 25.38 3.20 4.95
N HIS A 63 26.00 4.28 4.51
CA HIS A 63 25.77 5.63 5.03
C HIS A 63 24.42 6.21 4.61
N VAL A 64 23.96 5.93 3.38
CA VAL A 64 22.63 6.35 2.92
C VAL A 64 21.55 5.51 3.60
N ALA A 65 21.75 4.19 3.69
CA ALA A 65 20.80 3.29 4.36
C ALA A 65 20.63 3.62 5.86
N ALA A 66 21.75 3.88 6.57
CA ALA A 66 21.70 4.32 7.96
C ALA A 66 20.91 5.62 8.11
N ARG A 67 21.11 6.60 7.22
CA ARG A 67 20.37 7.85 7.24
C ARG A 67 18.88 7.69 7.01
N VAL A 68 18.48 6.82 6.09
CA VAL A 68 17.07 6.48 5.85
C VAL A 68 16.45 5.89 7.12
N ALA A 69 17.16 4.97 7.79
CA ALA A 69 16.71 4.39 9.05
C ALA A 69 16.54 5.48 10.12
N ASP A 70 17.54 6.34 10.33
CA ASP A 70 17.48 7.44 11.30
C ASP A 70 16.26 8.35 11.07
N LEU A 71 16.04 8.76 9.82
CA LEU A 71 14.90 9.61 9.45
C LEU A 71 13.56 8.89 9.64
N THR A 72 13.51 7.59 9.40
CA THR A 72 12.31 6.77 9.59
C THR A 72 11.99 6.63 11.09
N HIS A 73 13.00 6.36 11.91
CA HIS A 73 12.87 6.32 13.37
C HIS A 73 12.43 7.67 13.94
N ALA A 74 13.06 8.77 13.53
CA ALA A 74 12.68 10.11 13.99
C ALA A 74 11.21 10.45 13.66
N LYS A 75 10.73 10.04 12.48
CA LYS A 75 9.32 10.23 12.09
C LYS A 75 8.38 9.35 12.89
N GLU A 76 8.76 8.10 13.13
CA GLU A 76 7.97 7.17 13.94
C GLU A 76 7.86 7.66 15.38
N ASP A 77 8.97 8.13 15.96
CA ASP A 77 9.00 8.73 17.30
C ASP A 77 8.12 9.98 17.38
N GLN A 78 8.17 10.85 16.37
CA GLN A 78 7.28 12.01 16.27
C GLN A 78 5.81 11.57 16.23
N ARG A 79 5.47 10.61 15.35
CA ARG A 79 4.11 10.07 15.21
C ARG A 79 3.63 9.45 16.52
N GLN A 80 4.50 8.74 17.22
CA GLN A 80 4.19 8.14 18.51
C GLN A 80 3.93 9.21 19.59
N GLY A 81 4.74 10.28 19.60
CA GLY A 81 4.53 11.44 20.47
C GLY A 81 3.17 12.13 20.22
N GLU A 82 2.81 12.36 18.96
CA GLU A 82 1.51 12.93 18.57
C GLU A 82 0.34 12.04 19.03
N LEU A 83 0.47 10.71 18.86
CA LEU A 83 -0.54 9.75 19.35
C LEU A 83 -0.67 9.77 20.87
N ASP A 84 0.45 9.86 21.59
CA ASP A 84 0.45 9.92 23.05
C ASP A 84 -0.17 11.22 23.56
N GLU A 85 0.07 12.34 22.89
CA GLU A 85 -0.59 13.62 23.19
C GLU A 85 -2.12 13.55 22.99
N LEU A 86 -2.57 12.99 21.86
CA LEU A 86 -4.00 12.79 21.58
C LEU A 86 -4.66 11.89 22.63
N VAL A 87 -4.00 10.79 22.99
CA VAL A 87 -4.48 9.89 24.05
C VAL A 87 -4.53 10.61 25.41
N GLY A 88 -3.52 11.44 25.72
CA GLY A 88 -3.52 12.28 26.92
C GLY A 88 -4.68 13.28 26.95
N GLY A 89 -5.01 13.89 25.80
CA GLY A 89 -6.20 14.74 25.63
C GLY A 89 -7.50 13.98 25.87
N LEU A 90 -7.67 12.82 25.25
CA LEU A 90 -8.88 11.99 25.42
C LEU A 90 -9.05 11.49 26.87
N LYS A 91 -7.96 11.15 27.56
CA LYS A 91 -8.00 10.77 28.99
C LYS A 91 -8.53 11.93 29.86
N ARG A 92 -8.13 13.17 29.59
CA ARG A 92 -8.66 14.35 30.30
C ARG A 92 -10.16 14.53 30.04
N VAL A 93 -10.59 14.44 28.79
CA VAL A 93 -12.02 14.50 28.41
C VAL A 93 -12.82 13.40 29.11
N MET A 94 -12.28 12.19 29.18
CA MET A 94 -12.92 11.06 29.88
C MET A 94 -13.11 11.37 31.37
N ILE A 95 -12.08 11.88 32.04
CA ILE A 95 -12.14 12.25 33.47
C ILE A 95 -13.20 13.35 33.69
N ASP A 96 -13.19 14.39 32.86
CA ASP A 96 -14.16 15.50 32.95
C ASP A 96 -15.60 15.02 32.70
N ALA A 97 -15.79 14.12 31.74
CA ALA A 97 -17.09 13.51 31.44
C ALA A 97 -17.60 12.68 32.62
N MET A 98 -16.74 11.87 33.24
CA MET A 98 -17.09 11.09 34.43
C MET A 98 -17.45 12.00 35.61
N ALA A 99 -16.69 13.09 35.83
CA ALA A 99 -17.00 14.06 36.88
C ALA A 99 -18.38 14.72 36.69
N ARG A 100 -18.80 14.92 35.44
CA ARG A 100 -20.11 15.46 35.06
C ARG A 100 -21.21 14.39 34.95
N LYS A 101 -20.92 13.12 35.27
CA LYS A 101 -21.83 11.96 35.10
C LYS A 101 -22.35 11.82 33.67
N ASN A 102 -21.54 12.20 32.69
CA ASN A 102 -21.83 11.98 31.28
C ASN A 102 -21.13 10.69 30.81
N ASP A 103 -21.76 9.56 31.13
CA ASP A 103 -21.20 8.23 30.87
C ASP A 103 -20.99 7.97 29.37
N PHE A 104 -21.88 8.52 28.53
CA PHE A 104 -21.76 8.38 27.08
C PHE A 104 -20.48 9.02 26.53
N ALA A 105 -20.15 10.25 26.97
CA ALA A 105 -18.93 10.92 26.56
C ALA A 105 -17.67 10.18 27.07
N ALA A 106 -17.72 9.62 28.28
CA ALA A 106 -16.64 8.80 28.83
C ALA A 106 -16.43 7.52 28.00
N LEU A 107 -17.50 6.77 27.70
CA LEU A 107 -17.45 5.57 26.85
C LEU A 107 -16.93 5.90 25.45
N ARG A 108 -17.33 7.05 24.88
CA ARG A 108 -16.82 7.48 23.57
C ARG A 108 -15.32 7.75 23.60
N ALA A 109 -14.82 8.41 24.66
CA ALA A 109 -13.40 8.66 24.83
C ALA A 109 -12.61 7.34 24.96
N ILE A 110 -13.13 6.36 25.70
CA ILE A 110 -12.53 5.03 25.83
C ILE A 110 -12.42 4.34 24.47
N ASP A 111 -13.49 4.33 23.66
CA ASP A 111 -13.45 3.73 22.31
C ASP A 111 -12.42 4.44 21.41
N MET A 112 -12.31 5.76 21.48
CA MET A 112 -11.32 6.51 20.69
C MET A 112 -9.89 6.19 21.12
N ILE A 113 -9.61 6.10 22.43
CA ILE A 113 -8.30 5.68 22.94
C ILE A 113 -7.98 4.25 22.46
N ALA A 114 -8.93 3.32 22.54
CA ALA A 114 -8.74 1.94 22.11
C ALA A 114 -8.44 1.83 20.61
N ARG A 115 -9.06 2.68 19.78
CA ARG A 115 -8.76 2.77 18.34
C ARG A 115 -7.40 3.36 18.04
N LEU A 116 -7.00 4.43 18.73
CA LEU A 116 -5.66 5.03 18.54
C LEU A 116 -4.54 4.08 18.97
N ARG A 117 -4.77 3.26 20.02
CA ARG A 117 -3.85 2.20 20.45
C ARG A 117 -3.91 0.95 19.58
N GLY A 118 -4.82 0.88 18.62
CA GLY A 118 -4.99 -0.26 17.72
C GLY A 118 -5.51 -1.53 18.39
N ILE A 119 -6.14 -1.43 19.56
CA ILE A 119 -6.76 -2.55 20.28
C ILE A 119 -8.05 -2.98 19.58
N VAL A 120 -8.80 -2.02 19.05
CA VAL A 120 -10.00 -2.27 18.25
C VAL A 120 -9.62 -2.14 16.77
N PRO A 121 -9.94 -3.14 15.91
CA PRO A 121 -9.64 -3.07 14.50
C PRO A 121 -10.42 -1.92 13.86
N THR A 122 -9.71 -0.84 13.52
CA THR A 122 -10.27 0.21 12.68
C THR A 122 -10.35 -0.33 11.25
N THR A 123 -11.39 0.08 10.51
CA THR A 123 -11.53 -0.26 9.08
C THR A 123 -10.30 0.15 8.26
N ALA A 124 -9.53 1.14 8.73
CA ALA A 124 -8.26 1.59 8.16
C ALA A 124 -7.13 0.52 8.20
N LYS A 125 -7.08 -0.33 9.22
CA LYS A 125 -6.08 -1.43 9.28
C LYS A 125 -6.39 -2.55 8.27
N ARG A 126 -7.67 -2.78 7.95
CA ARG A 126 -8.07 -3.70 6.86
C ARG A 126 -7.67 -3.13 5.48
N SER A 127 -7.78 -1.82 5.27
CA SER A 127 -7.39 -1.22 3.99
C SER A 127 -5.87 -1.08 3.82
N SER A 128 -5.08 -0.94 4.89
CA SER A 128 -3.61 -0.88 4.79
C SER A 128 -3.00 -2.19 4.29
N GLY A 129 -3.47 -3.35 4.78
CA GLY A 129 -3.03 -4.65 4.25
C GLY A 129 -3.47 -4.87 2.80
N ILE A 130 -4.68 -4.43 2.45
CA ILE A 130 -5.19 -4.53 1.08
C ILE A 130 -4.47 -3.55 0.13
N ALA A 131 -4.13 -2.34 0.59
CA ALA A 131 -3.42 -1.34 -0.21
C ALA A 131 -1.94 -1.71 -0.42
N ALA A 132 -1.26 -2.23 0.61
CA ALA A 132 0.09 -2.77 0.48
C ALA A 132 0.12 -3.97 -0.48
N ALA A 133 -0.85 -4.90 -0.36
CA ALA A 133 -1.00 -6.01 -1.30
C ALA A 133 -1.36 -5.55 -2.72
N LEU A 134 -2.13 -4.45 -2.87
CA LEU A 134 -2.44 -3.89 -4.18
C LEU A 134 -1.23 -3.26 -4.86
N GLU A 135 -0.38 -2.60 -4.08
CA GLU A 135 0.84 -1.97 -4.59
C GLU A 135 1.90 -3.03 -4.96
N GLU A 136 2.01 -4.12 -4.19
CA GLU A 136 2.81 -5.29 -4.56
C GLU A 136 2.32 -5.94 -5.86
N MET A 137 1.00 -6.11 -6.02
CA MET A 137 0.42 -6.64 -7.26
C MET A 137 0.64 -5.72 -8.48
N ARG A 138 0.61 -4.40 -8.27
CA ARG A 138 0.90 -3.43 -9.32
C ARG A 138 2.36 -3.50 -9.76
N GLN A 139 3.29 -3.66 -8.81
CA GLN A 139 4.71 -3.84 -9.10
C GLN A 139 4.98 -5.11 -9.92
N CYS A 140 4.24 -6.20 -9.68
CA CYS A 140 4.33 -7.40 -10.53
C CYS A 140 3.80 -7.21 -11.96
N GLN A 141 2.85 -6.29 -12.17
CA GLN A 141 2.22 -6.08 -13.49
C GLN A 141 3.08 -5.20 -14.41
N GLU A 142 3.93 -4.35 -13.85
CA GLU A 142 4.85 -3.49 -14.60
C GLU A 142 6.08 -4.28 -15.16
N ASP A 143 6.45 -5.43 -14.56
CA ASP A 143 7.57 -6.25 -15.04
C ASP A 143 7.23 -7.12 -16.29
N ASP A 144 5.95 -7.36 -16.61
CA ASP A 144 5.52 -8.17 -17.78
C ASP A 144 5.27 -7.35 -19.08
N THR A 145 5.28 -6.01 -19.01
CA THR A 145 4.87 -5.16 -20.15
C THR A 145 6.04 -4.51 -20.91
N GLU A 146 7.29 -4.62 -20.42
CA GLU A 146 8.48 -4.01 -21.06
C GLU A 146 9.28 -4.96 -21.98
N ALA A 147 8.80 -6.19 -22.23
CA ALA A 147 9.47 -7.14 -23.14
C ALA A 147 8.98 -7.10 -24.60
N GLU A 148 7.92 -6.35 -24.94
CA GLU A 148 7.28 -6.34 -26.27
C GLU A 148 6.99 -4.91 -26.75
N ALA A 149 7.99 -4.03 -26.73
CA ALA A 149 7.91 -2.73 -27.39
C ALA A 149 9.25 -2.32 -28.03
N ALA A 150 9.74 -3.18 -28.93
CA ALA A 150 10.80 -2.82 -29.86
C ALA A 150 10.51 -3.46 -31.23
N ASP A 151 9.71 -2.79 -32.06
CA ASP A 151 10.06 -2.54 -33.46
C ASP A 151 8.97 -1.71 -34.19
N VAL A 152 9.38 -0.51 -34.67
CA VAL A 152 9.26 0.02 -36.05
C VAL A 152 7.82 0.16 -36.62
N ASP A 153 7.35 1.31 -37.15
CA ASP A 153 8.01 2.29 -38.01
C ASP A 153 7.29 3.65 -38.01
N PHE A 154 8.07 4.69 -38.32
CA PHE A 154 7.67 6.09 -38.38
C PHE A 154 7.63 6.50 -39.86
N THR A 155 6.49 6.98 -40.37
CA THR A 155 6.45 7.69 -41.66
C THR A 155 5.83 9.08 -41.49
N PRO A 156 6.56 10.16 -41.86
CA PRO A 156 5.99 11.49 -41.99
C PRO A 156 5.63 11.74 -43.46
N GLU A 157 4.37 12.00 -43.78
CA GLU A 157 4.06 12.60 -45.09
C GLU A 157 2.90 13.59 -45.04
N THR A 158 3.24 14.77 -45.50
CA THR A 158 2.52 16.04 -45.56
C THR A 158 1.45 16.09 -46.65
N VAL A 159 0.26 16.65 -46.35
CA VAL A 159 -0.63 17.30 -47.34
C VAL A 159 -1.30 18.50 -46.64
N PHE A 160 -0.70 19.69 -46.73
CA PHE A 160 -1.04 20.80 -47.64
C PHE A 160 -2.44 21.40 -47.42
N ASP A 161 -2.46 22.53 -46.71
CA ASP A 161 -3.59 23.45 -46.53
C ASP A 161 -3.15 24.81 -47.10
N PRO A 162 -3.86 25.40 -48.08
CA PRO A 162 -4.65 26.63 -47.81
C PRO A 162 -5.80 26.90 -48.85
N PRO A 163 -6.50 28.08 -48.90
CA PRO A 163 -7.26 28.85 -47.91
C PRO A 163 -8.76 29.11 -48.33
N MET A 164 -9.59 29.54 -47.35
CA MET A 164 -11.04 29.98 -47.38
C MET A 164 -11.31 31.22 -48.30
N PRO A 165 -12.56 31.66 -48.74
CA PRO A 165 -13.86 31.86 -48.00
C PRO A 165 -15.18 31.86 -48.88
N PRO A 166 -16.32 32.52 -48.53
CA PRO A 166 -17.40 32.21 -47.55
C PRO A 166 -18.85 32.11 -48.17
N GLU A 167 -19.88 32.00 -47.30
CA GLU A 167 -21.36 32.16 -47.49
C GLU A 167 -22.18 30.88 -47.86
N HIS A 168 -23.31 30.51 -47.24
CA HIS A 168 -24.43 31.24 -46.63
C HIS A 168 -25.11 30.43 -45.49
N PRO A 169 -25.89 31.07 -44.59
CA PRO A 169 -26.59 30.43 -43.49
C PRO A 169 -27.88 29.73 -43.95
N ARG A 170 -28.09 28.46 -43.57
CA ARG A 170 -29.42 27.82 -43.63
C ARG A 170 -30.01 27.63 -42.24
N LEU A 171 -31.08 28.38 -42.09
CA LEU A 171 -32.12 28.45 -41.07
C LEU A 171 -32.84 27.10 -40.82
N VAL A 172 -33.01 26.77 -39.52
CA VAL A 172 -34.11 26.06 -38.81
C VAL A 172 -34.32 24.55 -39.00
N GLU A 173 -34.24 23.77 -37.91
CA GLU A 173 -35.37 23.07 -37.23
C GLU A 173 -34.93 22.25 -35.99
N PRO A 174 -35.83 21.96 -35.03
CA PRO A 174 -35.54 21.92 -33.59
C PRO A 174 -34.98 20.59 -33.07
N MET A 175 -34.09 20.69 -32.07
CA MET A 175 -33.52 19.57 -31.31
C MET A 175 -34.61 18.66 -30.68
N PRO A 176 -34.60 17.34 -30.91
CA PRO A 176 -35.02 16.37 -29.92
C PRO A 176 -33.89 16.13 -28.90
N ALA A 177 -34.27 15.77 -27.68
CA ALA A 177 -33.40 15.57 -26.52
C ALA A 177 -32.22 14.61 -26.78
N PRO A 178 -31.05 14.82 -26.15
CA PRO A 178 -29.90 13.93 -26.33
C PRO A 178 -30.18 12.56 -25.71
N GLU A 179 -30.16 11.52 -26.56
CA GLU A 179 -29.99 10.13 -26.14
C GLU A 179 -28.59 9.94 -25.50
N PRO A 180 -28.44 9.07 -24.49
CA PRO A 180 -27.17 8.85 -23.82
C PRO A 180 -26.15 8.23 -24.78
N GLU A 181 -25.02 8.91 -24.97
CA GLU A 181 -23.92 8.41 -25.79
C GLU A 181 -23.42 7.03 -25.30
N PRO A 182 -23.09 6.10 -26.21
CA PRO A 182 -22.49 4.82 -25.84
C PRO A 182 -21.11 5.06 -25.20
N ALA A 183 -20.90 4.47 -24.02
CA ALA A 183 -19.67 4.58 -23.25
C ALA A 183 -18.43 4.36 -24.13
N SER A 184 -17.47 5.28 -24.01
CA SER A 184 -16.22 5.25 -24.77
C SER A 184 -15.48 3.93 -24.53
N PRO A 185 -14.83 3.30 -25.54
CA PRO A 185 -14.18 1.99 -25.40
C PRO A 185 -13.12 1.92 -24.28
N ALA A 186 -12.50 3.06 -23.94
CA ALA A 186 -11.58 3.17 -22.81
C ALA A 186 -12.29 2.97 -21.45
N GLN A 187 -13.53 3.44 -21.30
CA GLN A 187 -14.34 3.26 -20.09
C GLN A 187 -14.81 1.82 -19.93
N ALA A 188 -15.19 1.16 -21.03
CA ALA A 188 -15.56 -0.26 -21.01
C ALA A 188 -14.39 -1.17 -20.57
N SER A 189 -13.18 -0.89 -21.05
CA SER A 189 -11.98 -1.65 -20.65
C SER A 189 -11.63 -1.42 -19.17
N ALA A 190 -11.69 -0.18 -18.69
CA ALA A 190 -11.46 0.14 -17.27
C ALA A 190 -12.49 -0.54 -16.35
N GLN A 191 -13.76 -0.55 -16.77
CA GLN A 191 -14.83 -1.20 -16.02
C GLN A 191 -14.67 -2.73 -16.00
N ALA A 192 -14.28 -3.36 -17.11
CA ALA A 192 -13.99 -4.79 -17.15
C ALA A 192 -12.81 -5.20 -16.25
N ARG A 193 -11.75 -4.36 -16.18
CA ARG A 193 -10.63 -4.58 -15.25
C ARG A 193 -11.06 -4.41 -13.80
N ALA A 194 -11.92 -3.43 -13.51
CA ALA A 194 -12.43 -3.21 -12.16
C ALA A 194 -13.30 -4.40 -11.69
N THR A 195 -14.18 -4.93 -12.53
CA THR A 195 -15.01 -6.10 -12.19
C THR A 195 -14.18 -7.37 -12.03
N ALA A 196 -13.16 -7.58 -12.87
CA ALA A 196 -12.22 -8.70 -12.71
C ALA A 196 -11.45 -8.63 -11.39
N ASN A 197 -10.98 -7.43 -11.01
CA ASN A 197 -10.30 -7.21 -9.74
C ASN A 197 -11.23 -7.42 -8.54
N GLU A 198 -12.48 -6.97 -8.64
CA GLU A 198 -13.49 -7.19 -7.61
C GLU A 198 -13.82 -8.67 -7.44
N ALA A 199 -13.98 -9.41 -8.54
CA ALA A 199 -14.20 -10.85 -8.53
C ALA A 199 -13.02 -11.60 -7.89
N THR A 200 -11.79 -11.21 -8.21
CA THR A 200 -10.58 -11.78 -7.60
C THR A 200 -10.56 -11.54 -6.08
N ARG A 201 -10.86 -10.30 -5.65
CA ARG A 201 -10.97 -9.95 -4.23
C ARG A 201 -12.11 -10.69 -3.51
N ALA A 202 -13.23 -10.93 -4.19
CA ALA A 202 -14.33 -11.72 -3.64
C ALA A 202 -13.91 -13.19 -3.45
N ALA A 203 -13.22 -13.78 -4.43
CA ALA A 203 -12.72 -15.15 -4.36
C ALA A 203 -11.71 -15.35 -3.22
N VAL A 204 -10.76 -14.42 -3.03
CA VAL A 204 -9.80 -14.49 -1.91
C VAL A 204 -10.49 -14.37 -0.55
N ARG A 205 -11.46 -13.45 -0.42
CA ARG A 205 -12.25 -13.31 0.82
C ARG A 205 -13.02 -14.58 1.16
N ARG A 206 -13.61 -15.23 0.15
CA ARG A 206 -14.29 -16.52 0.31
C ARG A 206 -13.35 -17.60 0.82
N LYS A 207 -12.16 -17.75 0.21
CA LYS A 207 -11.15 -18.72 0.64
C LYS A 207 -10.73 -18.53 2.10
N LEU A 208 -10.45 -17.29 2.51
CA LEU A 208 -10.08 -16.96 3.89
C LEU A 208 -11.21 -17.31 4.88
N PHE A 209 -12.44 -16.96 4.53
CA PHE A 209 -13.60 -17.30 5.36
C PHE A 209 -13.75 -18.81 5.54
N CYS A 210 -13.67 -19.59 4.46
CA CYS A 210 -13.74 -21.06 4.53
C CYS A 210 -12.63 -21.64 5.40
N TYR A 211 -11.39 -21.17 5.23
CA TYR A 211 -10.25 -21.61 6.02
C TYR A 211 -10.43 -21.31 7.53
N GLU A 212 -10.77 -20.08 7.88
CA GLU A 212 -10.99 -19.67 9.28
C GLU A 212 -12.17 -20.45 9.89
N HIS A 213 -13.27 -20.59 9.15
CA HIS A 213 -14.45 -21.32 9.61
C HIS A 213 -14.15 -22.80 9.85
N LEU A 214 -13.38 -23.41 8.95
CA LEU A 214 -12.96 -24.81 9.04
C LEU A 214 -12.06 -25.04 10.26
N LEU A 215 -11.02 -24.22 10.45
CA LEU A 215 -10.10 -24.37 11.59
C LEU A 215 -10.74 -24.05 12.94
N THR A 216 -11.74 -23.17 12.97
CA THR A 216 -12.48 -22.87 14.20
C THR A 216 -13.31 -24.07 14.67
N ARG A 217 -13.87 -24.86 13.73
CA ARG A 217 -14.69 -26.04 14.06
C ARG A 217 -13.89 -27.33 14.14
N HIS A 218 -12.85 -27.47 13.32
CA HIS A 218 -12.07 -28.68 13.09
C HIS A 218 -10.55 -28.37 13.09
N PRO A 219 -9.96 -28.05 14.25
CA PRO A 219 -8.53 -27.74 14.35
C PRO A 219 -7.63 -28.91 13.94
N GLU A 220 -8.12 -30.15 14.01
CA GLU A 220 -7.42 -31.36 13.58
C GLU A 220 -7.05 -31.37 12.09
N LEU A 221 -7.79 -30.63 11.25
CA LEU A 221 -7.56 -30.55 9.81
C LEU A 221 -6.43 -29.58 9.43
N SER A 222 -5.89 -28.83 10.39
CA SER A 222 -4.76 -27.90 10.16
C SER A 222 -3.54 -28.55 9.53
N SER A 223 -3.30 -29.83 9.81
CA SER A 223 -2.19 -30.60 9.23
C SER A 223 -2.43 -31.06 7.79
N GLN A 224 -3.69 -31.06 7.34
CA GLN A 224 -4.08 -31.53 6.00
C GLN A 224 -4.19 -30.37 5.00
N ILE A 225 -4.44 -29.16 5.49
CA ILE A 225 -4.64 -27.95 4.67
C ILE A 225 -3.29 -27.25 4.50
N HIS A 226 -2.76 -27.26 3.28
CA HIS A 226 -1.45 -26.67 2.98
C HIS A 226 -1.61 -25.28 2.34
N ASP A 227 -2.68 -25.09 1.56
CA ASP A 227 -3.06 -23.80 0.97
C ASP A 227 -4.51 -23.41 1.31
N LEU A 228 -4.80 -22.11 1.22
CA LEU A 228 -6.16 -21.56 1.33
C LEU A 228 -7.13 -22.17 0.31
N SER A 229 -6.62 -22.64 -0.83
CA SER A 229 -7.43 -23.31 -1.85
C SER A 229 -7.89 -24.70 -1.41
N ASP A 230 -7.12 -25.41 -0.57
CA ASP A 230 -7.47 -26.74 -0.08
C ASP A 230 -8.70 -26.70 0.84
N ALA A 231 -8.87 -25.58 1.57
CA ALA A 231 -10.03 -25.37 2.42
C ALA A 231 -11.35 -25.41 1.62
N LEU A 232 -11.35 -25.00 0.35
CA LEU A 232 -12.56 -25.02 -0.49
C LEU A 232 -13.05 -26.44 -0.79
N ALA A 233 -12.18 -27.45 -0.74
CA ALA A 233 -12.57 -28.84 -0.98
C ALA A 233 -13.48 -29.42 0.12
N TYR A 234 -13.59 -28.74 1.26
CA TYR A 234 -14.45 -29.13 2.39
C TYR A 234 -15.81 -28.42 2.37
N PHE A 235 -16.09 -27.57 1.38
CA PHE A 235 -17.34 -26.82 1.26
C PHE A 235 -18.03 -27.13 -0.08
N ASP A 236 -19.35 -26.99 -0.09
CA ASP A 236 -20.13 -27.03 -1.33
C ASP A 236 -20.15 -25.68 -2.06
N ASP A 237 -20.82 -25.63 -3.21
CA ASP A 237 -21.00 -24.39 -3.99
C ASP A 237 -21.76 -23.30 -3.21
N GLY A 238 -22.50 -23.67 -2.16
CA GLY A 238 -23.24 -22.79 -1.27
C GLY A 238 -22.49 -22.38 -0.01
N ASP A 239 -21.16 -22.61 0.06
CA ASP A 239 -20.32 -22.31 1.22
C ASP A 239 -20.77 -23.04 2.51
N THR A 240 -21.46 -24.17 2.36
CA THR A 240 -21.84 -25.04 3.46
C THR A 240 -20.80 -26.16 3.59
N LEU A 241 -20.38 -26.41 4.83
CA LEU A 241 -19.41 -27.47 5.12
C LEU A 241 -19.97 -28.83 4.70
N LEU A 242 -19.20 -29.56 3.90
CA LEU A 242 -19.55 -30.91 3.48
C LEU A 242 -19.58 -31.86 4.69
N PRO A 243 -20.41 -32.92 4.65
CA PRO A 243 -20.38 -33.96 5.67
C PRO A 243 -19.03 -34.72 5.64
N PRO A 244 -18.54 -35.23 6.78
CA PRO A 244 -17.20 -35.83 6.91
C PRO A 244 -16.89 -36.96 5.93
N GLU A 245 -17.92 -37.67 5.47
CA GLU A 245 -17.81 -38.76 4.50
C GLU A 245 -17.35 -38.28 3.10
N LEU A 246 -17.53 -36.99 2.80
CA LEU A 246 -17.15 -36.36 1.55
C LEU A 246 -15.85 -35.54 1.67
N TRP A 247 -15.18 -35.58 2.82
CA TRP A 247 -13.94 -34.84 3.01
C TRP A 247 -12.79 -35.49 2.23
N PRO A 248 -11.90 -34.68 1.62
CA PRO A 248 -10.72 -35.20 0.96
C PRO A 248 -9.86 -35.97 1.99
N GLY A 249 -9.56 -37.24 1.70
CA GLY A 249 -8.77 -38.14 2.57
C GLY A 249 -9.58 -39.02 3.54
N GLY A 250 -10.91 -38.91 3.59
CA GLY A 250 -11.77 -39.68 4.50
C GLY A 250 -12.03 -41.15 4.12
N ALA A 251 -11.67 -41.57 2.90
CA ALA A 251 -12.03 -42.90 2.38
C ALA A 251 -11.28 -44.09 3.02
N ASP A 252 -10.18 -43.86 3.74
CA ASP A 252 -9.29 -44.92 4.28
C ASP A 252 -9.43 -45.19 5.80
N ARG A 253 -10.43 -44.62 6.48
CA ARG A 253 -10.66 -44.85 7.93
C ARG A 253 -11.83 -45.81 8.25
N ARG A 254 -12.02 -46.87 7.46
CA ARG A 254 -12.93 -47.98 7.82
C ARG A 254 -12.15 -49.23 8.22
#